data_AF-A0A3Q7GXS9-F1
#
_entry.id   AF-A0A3Q7GXS9-F1
#
_cell.length_a   1.000
_cell.length_b   1.000
_cell.length_c   1.000
_cell.angle_alpha   90.00
_cell.angle_beta   90.00
_cell.angle_gamma   90.00
#
_symmetry.space_group_name_H-M   'P 1'
#
loop_
_entity.id
_entity.type
_entity.pdbx_description
1 polymer ?
#
loop_
_entity_poly.entity_id
_entity_poly.type
_entity_poly.pdbx_seq_one_letter_code
_entity_poly.pdbx_strand_id
1 'polypeptide(L)'
;MASRKSFFLAWANGRLHAPYHRVMMRGKEARYSIGFFSTPKVGYMVEAPKELVDEDHPLLFKPFDHVEYLTFSYRAAFNNTKEGMRCESILKTYCGV
;
A
#
# COMPACT_ATOMS: atom_id res chain seq x y z
N MET A 1 -2.02 7.93 -12.66
CA MET A 1 -2.91 7.03 -11.88
C MET A 1 -2.20 6.75 -10.57
N ALA A 2 -2.72 7.21 -9.44
CA ALA A 2 -2.03 7.12 -8.15
C ALA A 2 -1.85 5.65 -7.73
N SER A 3 -0.64 5.31 -7.31
CA SER A 3 -0.24 3.98 -6.90
C SER A 3 -0.79 3.65 -5.51
N ARG A 4 -1.69 2.67 -5.39
CA ARG A 4 -2.00 2.04 -4.09
C ARG A 4 -0.86 1.09 -3.75
N LYS A 5 0.22 1.61 -3.16
CA LYS A 5 1.32 0.77 -2.70
C LYS A 5 0.87 -0.02 -1.46
N SER A 6 1.24 -1.30 -1.43
CA SER A 6 0.89 -2.23 -0.34
C SER A 6 1.58 -1.83 0.97
N PHE A 7 0.98 -2.16 2.11
CA PHE A 7 1.59 -1.98 3.43
C PHE A 7 2.93 -2.74 3.56
N PHE A 8 3.11 -3.81 2.79
CA PHE A 8 4.40 -4.52 2.72
C PHE A 8 5.55 -3.65 2.22
N LEU A 9 5.27 -2.61 1.41
CA LEU A 9 6.31 -1.65 1.03
C LEU A 9 6.82 -0.87 2.24
N ALA A 10 5.92 -0.44 3.13
CA ALA A 10 6.33 0.26 4.35
C ALA A 10 7.05 -0.68 5.31
N TRP A 11 6.50 -1.89 5.52
CA TRP A 11 7.13 -2.92 6.34
C TRP A 11 8.54 -3.29 5.83
N ALA A 12 8.75 -3.38 4.53
CA ALA A 12 10.06 -3.66 3.94
C ALA A 12 10.95 -2.40 3.75
N ASN A 13 10.61 -1.27 4.38
CA ASN A 13 11.29 0.02 4.25
C ASN A 13 11.59 0.41 2.78
N GLY A 14 10.61 0.27 1.90
CA GLY A 14 10.73 0.62 0.48
C GLY A 14 11.35 -0.45 -0.42
N ARG A 15 11.88 -1.54 0.13
CA ARG A 15 12.64 -2.56 -0.63
C ARG A 15 11.75 -3.53 -1.42
N LEU A 16 10.48 -3.71 -1.02
CA LEU A 16 9.57 -4.61 -1.72
C LEU A 16 8.80 -3.90 -2.83
N HIS A 17 9.00 -4.31 -4.08
CA HIS A 17 8.18 -3.85 -5.19
C HIS A 17 6.79 -4.50 -5.15
N ALA A 18 5.73 -3.69 -5.16
CA ALA A 18 4.35 -4.14 -5.31
C ALA A 18 3.93 -4.05 -6.78
N PRO A 19 3.87 -5.16 -7.54
CA PRO A 19 3.58 -5.10 -8.97
C PRO A 19 2.10 -4.78 -9.23
N TYR A 20 1.86 -3.94 -10.23
CA TYR A 20 0.53 -3.80 -10.79
C TYR A 20 0.16 -5.05 -11.57
N HIS A 21 -0.93 -5.68 -11.18
CA HIS A 21 -1.51 -6.80 -11.90
C HIS A 21 -2.86 -6.39 -12.48
N ARG A 22 -3.17 -6.91 -13.67
CA ARG A 22 -4.44 -6.66 -14.36
C ARG A 22 -5.00 -7.96 -14.87
N VAL A 23 -6.26 -8.22 -14.54
CA VAL A 23 -7.05 -9.31 -15.12
C VAL A 23 -7.66 -8.80 -16.42
N MET A 24 -7.39 -9.50 -17.52
CA MET A 24 -7.99 -9.25 -18.83
C MET A 24 -8.75 -10.50 -19.29
N MET A 25 -9.91 -10.30 -19.89
CA MET A 25 -10.63 -11.35 -20.61
C MET A 25 -10.09 -11.44 -22.04
N ARG A 26 -9.77 -12.64 -22.53
CA ARG A 26 -9.24 -12.87 -23.89
C ARG A 26 -10.15 -13.77 -24.75
N GLY A 27 -11.36 -14.06 -24.29
CA GLY A 27 -12.31 -14.93 -24.97
C GLY A 27 -13.71 -14.78 -24.41
N LYS A 28 -14.63 -15.63 -24.88
CA LYS A 28 -16.05 -15.62 -24.47
C LYS A 28 -16.33 -16.53 -23.26
N GLU A 29 -15.40 -17.41 -22.92
CA GLU A 29 -15.57 -18.36 -21.83
C GLU A 29 -15.48 -17.70 -20.45
N ALA A 30 -16.20 -18.28 -19.49
CA ALA A 30 -16.11 -17.88 -18.10
C ALA A 30 -14.70 -18.13 -17.55
N ARG A 31 -14.16 -17.14 -16.84
CA ARG A 31 -12.91 -17.25 -16.09
C ARG A 31 -13.22 -17.18 -14.60
N TYR A 32 -12.82 -18.21 -13.86
CA TYR A 32 -12.95 -18.25 -12.41
C TYR A 32 -11.60 -17.98 -11.74
N SER A 33 -11.62 -17.28 -10.61
CA SER A 33 -10.44 -17.04 -9.78
C SER A 33 -10.86 -16.92 -8.33
N ILE A 34 -9.99 -17.38 -7.43
CA ILE A 34 -10.16 -17.23 -5.99
C ILE A 34 -8.95 -16.44 -5.48
N GLY A 35 -9.20 -15.41 -4.68
CA GLY A 35 -8.15 -14.61 -4.04
C GLY A 35 -8.05 -14.95 -2.56
N PHE A 36 -6.83 -15.13 -2.08
CA PHE A 36 -6.52 -15.21 -0.66
C PHE A 36 -5.65 -14.02 -0.27
N PHE A 37 -6.10 -13.25 0.72
CA PHE A 37 -5.45 -12.02 1.15
C PHE A 37 -5.20 -12.06 2.66
N SER A 38 -4.05 -11.55 3.06
CA SER A 38 -3.69 -11.41 4.48
C SER A 38 -3.56 -9.94 4.83
N THR A 39 -4.11 -9.57 5.98
CA THR A 39 -4.06 -8.21 6.52
C THR A 39 -3.61 -8.26 7.98
N PRO A 40 -2.83 -7.28 8.45
CA PRO A 40 -2.58 -7.12 9.88
C PRO A 40 -3.89 -7.01 10.67
N LYS A 41 -3.85 -7.46 11.93
CA LYS A 41 -4.98 -7.28 12.86
C LYS A 41 -5.20 -5.78 13.13
N VAL A 42 -6.44 -5.39 13.44
CA VAL A 42 -6.76 -4.04 13.90
C VAL A 42 -5.90 -3.69 15.12
N GLY A 43 -5.33 -2.50 15.15
CA GLY A 43 -4.44 -2.03 16.21
C GLY A 43 -2.99 -2.51 16.09
N TYR A 44 -2.66 -3.35 15.10
CA TYR A 44 -1.28 -3.70 14.82
C TYR A 44 -0.61 -2.56 14.04
N MET A 45 0.47 -2.03 14.61
CA MET A 45 1.29 -1.01 13.96
C MET A 45 2.20 -1.64 12.93
N VAL A 46 2.01 -1.27 11.66
CA VAL A 46 2.94 -1.60 10.59
C VAL A 46 4.15 -0.69 10.72
N GLU A 47 5.30 -1.28 11.02
CA GLU A 47 6.59 -0.61 11.11
C GLU A 47 7.67 -1.43 10.40
N ALA A 48 8.73 -0.76 9.96
CA ALA A 48 9.87 -1.46 9.38
C ALA A 48 10.65 -2.22 10.48
N PRO A 49 11.05 -3.48 10.25
CA PRO A 49 12.01 -4.16 11.11
C PRO A 49 13.29 -3.33 11.26
N LYS A 50 13.86 -3.32 12.46
CA LYS A 50 15.04 -2.50 12.78
C LYS A 50 16.24 -2.86 11.91
N GLU A 51 16.34 -4.11 11.48
CA GLU A 51 17.38 -4.63 10.60
C GLU A 51 17.30 -4.07 9.16
N LEU A 52 16.18 -3.44 8.79
CA LEU A 52 16.00 -2.78 7.50
C LEU A 52 16.17 -1.26 7.56
N VAL A 53 16.56 -0.73 8.72
CA VAL A 53 16.75 0.71 8.97
C VAL A 53 18.14 0.94 9.55
N ASP A 54 19.00 1.58 8.76
CA ASP A 54 20.40 1.84 9.09
C ASP A 54 20.85 3.19 8.50
N GLU A 55 22.12 3.55 8.66
CA GLU A 55 22.66 4.83 8.17
C GLU A 55 22.58 4.96 6.63
N ASP A 56 22.75 3.86 5.91
CA ASP A 56 22.67 3.82 4.45
C ASP A 56 21.20 3.72 3.96
N HIS A 57 20.31 3.23 4.82
CA HIS A 57 18.90 3.01 4.53
C HIS A 57 18.02 3.64 5.62
N PRO A 58 17.84 4.97 5.61
CA PRO A 58 17.02 5.65 6.60
C PRO A 58 15.55 5.21 6.52
N LEU A 59 14.82 5.43 7.61
CA LEU A 59 13.40 5.12 7.71
C LEU A 59 12.61 5.94 6.69
N LEU A 60 11.83 5.27 5.83
CA LEU A 60 11.01 5.94 4.80
C LEU A 60 9.56 6.16 5.22
N PHE A 61 9.08 5.41 6.22
CA PHE A 61 7.68 5.43 6.65
C PHE A 61 7.58 5.36 8.18
N LYS A 62 6.78 6.24 8.78
CA LYS A 62 6.42 6.24 10.20
C LYS A 62 5.50 5.05 10.50
N PRO A 63 5.55 4.47 11.72
CA PRO A 63 4.61 3.43 12.12
C PRO A 63 3.15 3.85 11.97
N PHE A 64 2.28 2.96 11.49
CA PHE A 64 0.87 3.28 11.27
C PHE A 64 -0.06 2.06 11.42
N ASP A 65 -1.35 2.31 11.69
CA ASP A 65 -2.38 1.26 11.67
C ASP A 65 -2.86 1.00 10.22
N HIS A 66 -2.84 -0.28 9.82
CA HIS A 66 -3.20 -0.67 8.45
C HIS A 66 -4.68 -0.38 8.09
N VAL A 67 -5.60 -0.52 9.05
CA VAL A 67 -7.04 -0.34 8.82
C VAL A 67 -7.38 1.15 8.69
N GLU A 68 -6.71 2.01 9.46
CA GLU A 68 -6.79 3.46 9.29
C GLU A 68 -6.24 3.90 7.93
N TYR A 69 -5.10 3.36 7.51
CA TYR A 69 -4.54 3.60 6.18
C TYR A 69 -5.50 3.19 5.05
N LEU A 70 -6.15 2.02 5.15
CA LEU A 70 -7.15 1.59 4.19
C LEU A 70 -8.33 2.57 4.15
N THR A 71 -8.82 3.01 5.30
CA THR A 71 -9.92 3.98 5.40
C THR A 71 -9.55 5.31 4.73
N PHE A 72 -8.36 5.83 5.01
CA PHE A 72 -7.81 7.02 4.35
C PHE A 72 -7.74 6.82 2.83
N SER A 73 -7.19 5.69 2.39
CA SER A 73 -7.00 5.37 0.97
C SER A 73 -8.33 5.26 0.21
N TYR A 74 -9.35 4.65 0.81
CA TYR A 74 -10.69 4.57 0.20
C TYR A 74 -11.36 5.93 0.10
N ARG A 75 -11.26 6.76 1.16
CA ARG A 75 -11.80 8.13 1.15
C ARG A 75 -11.13 9.00 0.08
N ALA A 76 -9.80 8.94 -0.01
CA ALA A 76 -9.05 9.65 -1.03
C ALA A 76 -9.44 9.22 -2.46
N ALA A 77 -9.68 7.92 -2.67
CA ALA A 77 -10.13 7.40 -3.95
C ALA A 77 -11.58 7.80 -4.29
N PHE A 78 -12.47 7.83 -3.30
CA PHE A 78 -13.89 8.15 -3.50
C PHE A 78 -14.14 9.65 -3.72
N ASN A 79 -13.44 10.49 -2.97
CA ASN A 79 -13.67 11.94 -2.99
C ASN A 79 -12.97 12.67 -4.16
N ASN A 80 -12.26 11.95 -5.04
CA ASN A 80 -11.51 12.52 -6.18
C ASN A 80 -10.68 13.75 -5.79
N THR A 81 -10.17 13.78 -4.55
CA THR A 81 -9.44 14.94 -4.07
C THR A 81 -8.14 15.06 -4.85
N LYS A 82 -7.73 16.30 -5.14
CA LYS A 82 -6.50 16.55 -5.90
C LYS A 82 -5.28 15.92 -5.22
N GLU A 83 -5.29 15.74 -3.89
CA GLU A 83 -4.25 15.01 -3.16
C GLU A 83 -4.23 13.51 -3.50
N GLY A 84 -5.40 12.85 -3.59
CA GLY A 84 -5.50 11.42 -3.91
C GLY A 84 -5.13 11.07 -5.36
N MET A 85 -5.29 12.01 -6.29
CA MET A 85 -4.92 11.84 -7.70
C MET A 85 -3.48 12.23 -8.04
N ARG A 86 -2.85 13.12 -7.26
CA ARG A 86 -1.52 13.69 -7.56
C ARG A 86 -0.37 13.06 -6.78
N CYS A 87 -0.63 12.29 -5.73
CA CYS A 87 0.44 11.64 -4.99
C CYS A 87 0.93 10.38 -5.72
N GLU A 88 2.22 10.37 -6.04
CA GLU A 88 2.94 9.23 -6.64
C GLU A 88 2.78 7.93 -5.82
N SER A 89 2.46 8.07 -4.52
CA SER A 89 2.16 6.98 -3.59
C SER A 89 1.27 7.47 -2.44
N ILE A 90 0.01 7.00 -2.34
CA ILE A 90 -0.92 7.30 -1.23
C ILE A 90 -0.30 6.92 0.13
N LEU A 91 0.47 5.84 0.16
CA LEU A 91 1.20 5.39 1.34
C LEU A 91 2.22 6.43 1.84
N LYS A 92 2.94 7.11 0.93
CA LYS A 92 3.91 8.15 1.31
C LYS A 92 3.19 9.39 1.85
N THR A 93 2.03 9.75 1.29
CA THR A 93 1.23 10.86 1.81
C THR A 93 0.72 10.59 3.22
N TYR A 94 0.34 9.35 3.50
CA TYR A 94 -0.23 8.98 4.79
C TYR A 94 0.82 8.84 5.90
N CYS A 95 1.94 8.18 5.60
CA CYS A 95 2.92 7.80 6.63
C CYS A 95 4.38 8.06 6.24
N GLY A 96 4.66 8.81 5.18
CA GLY A 96 6.04 9.16 4.81
C GLY A 96 6.78 9.92 5.92
N VAL A 97 8.09 9.70 5.99
CA VAL A 97 9.02 10.53 6.77
C VAL A 97 9.31 11.82 6.03
#